data_AF-A0A962M3F1-F1
#
_entry.id   AF-A0A962M3F1-F1
#
_cell.length_a   1.000
_cell.length_b   1.000
_cell.length_c   1.000
_cell.angle_alpha   90.00
_cell.angle_beta   90.00
_cell.angle_gamma   90.00
#
_symmetry.space_group_name_H-M   'P 1'
#
loop_
_entity.id
_entity.type
_entity.pdbx_description
1 polymer ?
#
loop_
_entity_poly.entity_id
_entity_poly.type
_entity_poly.pdbx_seq_one_letter_code
_entity_poly.pdbx_strand_id
1 'polypeptide(L)'
;MFTDLKKYRLWYDGKKSYNYNQLCAAYFQTDDVIHHPVFITETNDKFEHFFKQIYHTYPIKDTCDDIECDLFPSIDTSFNLREYILECFINKNINESCDDSLKSKFERIEYELSCFDKLKKQDLLYIVIHITNYLNTNKIVWSARGSSSASYVLYVLGIHHIDSFLYDLDPTEFFKIV
;
A
#
# COMPACT_ATOMS: atom_id res chain seq x y z
N MET A 1 -18.86 -9.41 1.57
CA MET A 1 -18.10 -10.52 0.94
C MET A 1 -17.19 -11.14 1.99
N PHE A 2 -16.98 -12.45 1.98
CA PHE A 2 -16.19 -13.16 2.99
C PHE A 2 -15.52 -14.41 2.41
N THR A 3 -14.51 -14.91 3.12
CA THR A 3 -13.85 -16.19 2.86
C THR A 3 -13.92 -17.08 4.10
N ASP A 4 -14.43 -18.30 3.93
CA ASP A 4 -14.46 -19.30 5.01
C ASP A 4 -13.11 -19.99 5.15
N LEU A 5 -12.49 -19.84 6.32
CA LEU A 5 -11.25 -20.51 6.69
C LEU A 5 -11.53 -21.58 7.75
N LYS A 6 -10.59 -22.51 7.94
CA LYS A 6 -10.71 -23.58 8.94
C LYS A 6 -10.97 -23.05 10.35
N LYS A 7 -10.30 -21.96 10.73
CA LYS A 7 -10.36 -21.39 12.09
C LYS A 7 -11.49 -20.35 12.29
N TYR A 8 -11.87 -19.63 11.24
CA TYR A 8 -12.85 -18.54 11.30
C TYR A 8 -13.30 -18.13 9.89
N ARG A 9 -14.38 -17.36 9.79
CA ARG A 9 -14.76 -16.61 8.58
C ARG A 9 -14.06 -15.26 8.58
N LEU A 10 -13.31 -14.96 7.52
CA LEU A 10 -12.66 -13.66 7.32
C LEU A 10 -13.52 -12.78 6.40
N TRP A 11 -13.94 -11.63 6.90
CA TRP A 11 -14.69 -10.64 6.14
C TRP A 11 -13.72 -9.72 5.40
N TYR A 12 -14.16 -9.19 4.26
CA TYR A 12 -13.32 -8.32 3.44
C TYR A 12 -13.05 -6.96 4.10
N ASP A 13 -13.82 -6.64 5.16
CA ASP A 13 -13.54 -5.52 6.05
C ASP A 13 -12.48 -5.82 7.14
N GLY A 14 -11.85 -7.00 7.08
CA GLY A 14 -10.82 -7.45 8.02
C GLY A 14 -11.38 -8.02 9.34
N LYS A 15 -12.69 -7.97 9.57
CA LYS A 15 -13.31 -8.54 10.78
C LYS A 15 -13.39 -10.07 10.68
N LYS A 16 -13.48 -10.73 11.83
CA LYS A 16 -13.56 -12.19 11.94
C LYS A 16 -14.88 -12.59 12.58
N SER A 17 -15.56 -13.57 11.99
CA SER A 17 -16.68 -14.23 12.65
C SER A 17 -16.48 -15.73 12.79
N TYR A 18 -17.13 -16.33 13.79
CA TYR A 18 -16.94 -17.72 14.18
C TYR A 18 -18.28 -18.45 14.22
N ASN A 19 -18.29 -19.69 13.76
CA ASN A 19 -19.35 -20.63 14.11
C ASN A 19 -19.09 -21.25 15.50
N TYR A 20 -20.06 -22.02 16.01
CA TYR A 20 -20.00 -22.57 17.37
C TYR A 20 -18.71 -23.38 17.61
N ASN A 21 -18.41 -24.31 16.71
CA ASN A 21 -17.25 -25.20 16.85
C ASN A 21 -15.93 -24.42 16.77
N GLN A 22 -15.84 -23.46 15.86
CA GLN A 22 -14.68 -22.59 15.68
C GLN A 22 -14.45 -21.71 16.91
N LEU A 23 -15.53 -21.16 17.49
CA LEU A 23 -15.44 -20.31 18.67
C LEU A 23 -15.01 -21.13 19.89
N CYS A 24 -15.59 -22.30 20.11
CA CYS A 24 -15.16 -23.22 21.17
C CYS A 24 -13.68 -23.61 20.98
N ALA A 25 -13.27 -23.99 19.77
CA ALA A 25 -11.88 -24.32 19.50
C ALA A 25 -10.94 -23.14 19.78
N ALA A 26 -11.33 -21.90 19.43
CA ALA A 26 -10.56 -20.71 19.75
C ALA A 26 -10.45 -20.49 21.27
N TYR A 27 -11.55 -20.58 22.00
CA TYR A 27 -11.56 -20.42 23.47
C TYR A 27 -10.70 -21.45 24.22
N PHE A 28 -10.65 -22.69 23.74
CA PHE A 28 -9.96 -23.78 24.44
C PHE A 28 -8.51 -24.01 23.98
N GLN A 29 -8.09 -23.44 22.84
CA GLN A 29 -6.75 -23.68 22.28
C GLN A 29 -5.76 -22.54 22.48
N THR A 30 -6.22 -21.31 22.76
CA THR A 30 -5.34 -20.17 22.98
C THR A 30 -5.50 -19.63 24.40
N ASP A 31 -4.41 -19.62 25.18
CA ASP A 31 -4.31 -18.87 26.45
C ASP A 31 -4.53 -17.35 26.24
N ASP A 32 -4.48 -16.89 25.00
CA ASP A 32 -4.90 -15.54 24.61
C ASP A 32 -6.42 -15.43 24.71
N VAL A 33 -6.85 -14.72 25.75
CA VAL A 33 -8.18 -14.12 25.85
C VAL A 33 -8.48 -13.44 24.52
N ILE A 34 -9.66 -13.71 23.95
CA ILE A 34 -10.04 -13.10 22.67
C ILE A 34 -10.12 -11.57 22.85
N HIS A 35 -9.05 -10.87 22.54
CA HIS A 35 -8.87 -9.42 22.79
C HIS A 35 -9.57 -8.53 21.74
N HIS A 36 -10.39 -9.12 20.87
CA HIS A 36 -11.05 -8.42 19.76
C HIS A 36 -12.56 -8.59 19.84
N PRO A 37 -13.35 -7.65 19.27
CA PRO A 37 -14.79 -7.84 19.13
C PRO A 37 -15.04 -9.15 18.36
N VAL A 38 -15.64 -10.11 19.04
CA VAL A 38 -15.97 -11.42 18.49
C VAL A 38 -17.32 -11.31 17.81
N PHE A 39 -17.36 -11.66 16.53
CA PHE A 39 -18.60 -11.78 15.78
C PHE A 39 -18.98 -13.26 15.62
N ILE A 40 -20.27 -13.55 15.59
CA ILE A 40 -20.77 -14.90 15.29
C ILE A 40 -21.36 -14.93 13.88
N THR A 41 -21.22 -16.08 13.21
CA THR A 41 -21.80 -16.28 11.87
C THR A 41 -23.30 -16.51 11.91
N GLU A 42 -23.79 -17.14 12.98
CA GLU A 42 -25.18 -17.53 13.17
C GLU A 42 -25.43 -17.79 14.66
N THR A 43 -26.68 -17.66 15.09
CA THR A 43 -27.14 -18.12 16.41
C THR A 43 -27.81 -19.49 16.27
N ASN A 44 -27.52 -20.40 17.19
CA ASN A 44 -28.22 -21.68 17.32
C ASN A 44 -28.43 -22.01 18.80
N ASP A 45 -29.23 -23.03 19.10
CA ASP A 45 -29.53 -23.45 20.48
C ASP A 45 -28.28 -23.75 21.30
N LYS A 46 -27.19 -24.20 20.66
CA LYS A 46 -25.91 -24.48 21.32
C LYS A 46 -25.20 -23.19 21.75
N PHE A 47 -25.24 -22.15 20.91
CA PHE A 47 -24.77 -20.81 21.27
C PHE A 47 -25.59 -20.23 22.42
N GLU A 48 -26.91 -20.29 22.33
CA GLU A 48 -27.78 -19.75 23.38
C GLU A 48 -27.56 -20.48 24.71
N HIS A 49 -27.46 -21.80 24.70
CA HIS A 49 -27.24 -22.58 25.92
C HIS A 49 -25.89 -22.28 26.57
N PHE A 50 -24.82 -22.22 25.78
CA PHE A 50 -23.46 -22.02 26.28
C PHE A 50 -23.22 -20.57 26.74
N PHE A 51 -23.58 -19.58 25.92
CA PHE A 51 -23.25 -18.18 26.20
C PHE A 51 -24.22 -17.47 27.14
N LYS A 52 -25.45 -17.98 27.32
CA LYS A 52 -26.38 -17.53 28.37
C LYS A 52 -25.83 -17.79 29.78
N GLN A 53 -24.94 -18.77 29.94
CA GLN A 53 -24.27 -19.06 31.22
C GLN A 53 -23.10 -18.10 31.52
N ILE A 54 -22.50 -17.48 30.49
CA ILE A 54 -21.29 -16.65 30.61
C ILE A 54 -21.64 -15.14 30.52
N TYR A 55 -22.93 -14.78 30.36
CA TYR A 55 -23.41 -13.39 30.21
C TYR A 55 -22.72 -12.58 29.10
N HIS A 56 -22.16 -13.25 28.08
CA HIS A 56 -21.57 -12.59 26.92
C HIS A 56 -22.51 -12.65 25.73
N THR A 57 -22.87 -11.48 25.21
CA THR A 57 -23.63 -11.35 23.95
C THR A 57 -22.68 -10.95 22.85
N TYR A 58 -22.59 -11.76 21.78
CA TYR A 58 -21.78 -11.46 20.61
C TYR A 58 -22.64 -10.95 19.45
N PRO A 59 -22.24 -9.87 18.77
CA PRO A 59 -22.95 -9.40 17.59
C PRO A 59 -22.85 -10.43 16.44
N ILE A 60 -23.96 -10.64 15.74
CA ILE A 60 -23.97 -11.39 14.48
C ILE A 60 -23.41 -10.50 13.38
N LYS A 61 -22.49 -11.02 12.59
CA LYS A 61 -22.03 -10.33 11.37
C LYS A 61 -22.65 -10.98 10.14
N ASP A 62 -23.53 -10.25 9.50
CA ASP A 62 -24.27 -10.66 8.30
C ASP A 62 -23.77 -9.92 7.04
N THR A 63 -23.23 -8.71 7.23
CA THR A 63 -22.84 -7.80 6.17
C THR A 63 -21.36 -7.40 6.30
N CYS A 64 -20.77 -7.03 5.17
CA CYS A 64 -19.42 -6.46 5.13
C CYS A 64 -19.57 -4.95 5.32
N ASP A 65 -18.81 -4.39 6.25
CA ASP A 65 -18.81 -2.95 6.45
C ASP A 65 -18.04 -2.29 5.31
N ASP A 66 -18.50 -1.11 4.90
CA ASP A 66 -17.75 -0.28 3.97
C ASP A 66 -16.49 0.23 4.68
N ILE A 67 -15.31 -0.07 4.13
CA ILE A 67 -14.07 0.56 4.57
C ILE A 67 -13.85 1.79 3.71
N GLU A 68 -13.79 2.95 4.36
CA GLU A 68 -13.26 4.15 3.74
C GLU A 68 -11.74 3.99 3.56
N CYS A 69 -11.35 3.58 2.36
CA CYS A 69 -9.94 3.41 1.97
C CYS A 69 -9.33 4.70 1.40
N ASP A 70 -10.15 5.74 1.22
CA ASP A 70 -9.77 7.05 0.70
C ASP A 70 -9.07 7.87 1.80
N LEU A 71 -7.95 7.35 2.27
CA LEU A 71 -7.04 8.09 3.14
C LEU A 71 -6.27 9.08 2.26
N PHE A 72 -6.72 10.33 2.26
CA PHE A 72 -5.99 11.46 1.71
C PHE A 72 -5.21 12.13 2.85
N PRO A 73 -3.95 11.76 3.11
CA PRO A 73 -3.16 12.48 4.09
C PRO A 73 -3.04 13.94 3.65
N SER A 74 -2.98 14.86 4.61
CA SER A 74 -2.59 16.24 4.33
C SER A 74 -1.13 16.23 3.89
N ILE A 75 -0.89 16.43 2.60
CA ILE A 75 0.45 16.42 2.01
C ILE A 75 0.87 17.86 1.77
N ASP A 76 2.11 18.17 2.09
CA ASP A 76 2.69 19.46 1.72
C ASP A 76 2.97 19.49 0.21
N THR A 77 2.14 20.24 -0.52
CA THR A 77 2.30 20.50 -1.96
C THR A 77 2.84 21.91 -2.22
N SER A 78 3.52 22.52 -1.25
CA SER A 78 4.01 23.91 -1.35
C SER A 78 5.11 24.12 -2.39
N PHE A 79 5.84 23.07 -2.74
CA PHE A 79 6.93 23.14 -3.72
C PHE A 79 6.49 22.63 -5.11
N ASN A 80 7.15 23.16 -6.14
CA ASN A 80 6.94 22.72 -7.51
C ASN A 80 7.58 21.36 -7.73
N LEU A 81 6.75 20.32 -7.88
CA LEU A 81 7.19 18.95 -8.08
C LEU A 81 8.08 18.78 -9.31
N ARG A 82 7.74 19.46 -10.41
CA ARG A 82 8.48 19.36 -11.67
C ARG A 82 9.87 19.95 -11.54
N GLU A 83 9.99 21.14 -10.93
CA GLU A 83 11.28 21.77 -10.65
C GLU A 83 12.17 20.87 -9.78
N TYR A 84 11.59 20.30 -8.71
CA TYR A 84 12.32 19.38 -7.83
C TYR A 84 12.84 18.13 -8.56
N ILE A 85 12.01 17.51 -9.41
CA ILE A 85 12.42 16.34 -10.22
C ILE A 85 13.55 16.72 -11.18
N LEU A 86 13.49 17.90 -11.79
CA LEU A 86 14.54 18.39 -12.69
C LEU A 86 15.86 18.64 -11.96
N GLU A 87 15.81 19.24 -10.76
CA GLU A 87 17.00 19.38 -9.91
C GLU A 87 17.62 18.02 -9.56
N CYS A 88 16.80 17.05 -9.17
CA CYS A 88 17.26 15.68 -8.94
C CYS A 88 17.86 15.06 -10.21
N PHE A 89 17.25 15.28 -11.38
CA PHE A 89 17.72 14.74 -12.66
C PHE A 89 19.11 15.27 -13.02
N ILE A 90 19.30 16.58 -12.89
CA ILE A 90 20.58 17.26 -13.11
C ILE A 90 21.64 16.70 -12.15
N ASN A 91 21.32 16.61 -10.85
CA ASN A 91 22.24 16.07 -9.85
C ASN A 91 22.62 14.61 -10.13
N LYS A 92 21.67 13.79 -10.58
CA LYS A 92 21.90 12.37 -10.90
C LYS A 92 22.78 12.18 -12.13
N ASN A 93 22.68 13.08 -13.11
CA ASN A 93 23.37 12.98 -14.40
C ASN A 93 24.50 14.01 -14.56
N ILE A 94 25.01 14.59 -13.46
CA ILE A 94 26.04 15.64 -13.50
C ILE A 94 27.33 15.24 -14.23
N ASN A 95 27.65 13.95 -14.24
CA ASN A 95 28.83 13.40 -14.92
C ASN A 95 28.56 12.87 -16.33
N GLU A 96 27.30 12.93 -16.79
CA GLU A 96 26.92 12.52 -18.14
C GLU A 96 27.31 13.62 -19.13
N SER A 97 28.12 13.28 -20.12
CA SER A 97 28.62 14.23 -21.13
C SER A 97 28.00 14.01 -22.51
N CYS A 98 27.19 12.97 -22.67
CA CYS A 98 26.51 12.67 -23.91
C CYS A 98 25.15 13.39 -23.97
N ASP A 99 25.07 14.44 -24.81
CA ASP A 99 23.85 15.23 -25.00
C ASP A 99 22.66 14.39 -25.50
N ASP A 100 22.91 13.43 -26.39
CA ASP A 100 21.84 12.54 -26.91
C ASP A 100 21.26 11.65 -25.81
N SER A 101 22.11 11.10 -24.94
CA SER A 101 21.69 10.31 -23.77
C SER A 101 20.85 11.15 -22.81
N LEU A 102 21.30 12.37 -22.50
CA LEU A 102 20.57 13.31 -21.65
C LEU A 102 19.20 13.66 -22.23
N LYS A 103 19.12 13.89 -23.54
CA LYS A 103 17.87 14.18 -24.23
C LYS A 103 16.88 13.02 -24.14
N SER A 104 17.32 11.80 -24.42
CA SER A 104 16.44 10.61 -24.32
C SER A 104 15.99 10.33 -22.88
N LYS A 105 16.86 10.51 -21.89
CA LYS A 105 16.50 10.42 -20.46
C LYS A 105 15.47 11.49 -20.07
N PHE A 106 15.60 12.70 -20.60
CA PHE A 106 14.64 13.78 -20.36
C PHE A 106 13.28 13.48 -21.01
N GLU A 107 13.25 13.00 -22.26
CA GLU A 107 12.03 12.54 -22.94
C GLU A 107 11.33 11.44 -22.14
N ARG A 108 12.10 10.52 -21.52
CA ARG A 108 11.58 9.50 -20.61
C ARG A 108 10.93 10.10 -19.37
N ILE A 109 11.52 11.13 -18.75
CA ILE A 109 10.92 11.84 -17.61
C ILE A 109 9.59 12.48 -18.01
N GLU A 110 9.54 13.20 -19.14
CA GLU A 110 8.31 13.86 -19.60
C GLU A 110 7.19 12.84 -19.87
N TYR A 111 7.51 11.70 -20.47
CA TYR A 111 6.56 10.62 -20.68
C TYR A 111 6.00 10.11 -19.35
N GLU A 112 6.85 9.78 -18.37
CA GLU A 112 6.42 9.25 -17.09
C GLU A 112 5.62 10.27 -16.27
N LEU A 113 6.01 11.56 -16.29
CA LEU A 113 5.24 12.64 -15.67
C LEU A 113 3.82 12.72 -16.27
N SER A 114 3.71 12.62 -17.60
CA SER A 114 2.38 12.58 -18.25
C SER A 114 1.54 11.37 -17.82
N CYS A 115 2.17 10.26 -17.46
CA CYS A 115 1.49 9.06 -16.94
C CYS A 115 1.00 9.28 -15.51
N PHE A 116 1.80 9.89 -14.63
CA PHE A 116 1.37 10.28 -13.29
C PHE A 116 0.18 11.25 -13.32
N ASP A 117 0.19 12.20 -14.26
CA ASP A 117 -0.90 13.16 -14.45
C ASP A 117 -2.20 12.46 -14.88
N LYS A 118 -2.12 11.57 -15.89
CA LYS A 118 -3.26 10.78 -16.37
C LYS A 118 -3.89 9.93 -15.27
N LEU A 119 -3.07 9.33 -14.40
CA LEU A 119 -3.53 8.51 -13.29
C LEU A 119 -4.00 9.33 -12.08
N LYS A 120 -3.85 10.67 -12.11
CA LYS A 120 -4.09 11.57 -10.96
C LYS A 120 -3.32 11.12 -9.71
N LYS A 121 -2.04 10.78 -9.89
CA LYS A 121 -1.15 10.29 -8.82
C LYS A 121 -0.01 11.26 -8.49
N GLN A 122 -0.18 12.55 -8.72
CA GLN A 122 0.81 13.57 -8.31
C GLN A 122 1.02 13.58 -6.78
N ASP A 123 -0.06 13.45 -6.00
CA ASP A 123 -0.01 13.38 -4.54
C ASP A 123 0.86 12.21 -4.04
N LEU A 124 0.88 11.09 -4.78
CA LEU A 124 1.75 9.97 -4.48
C LEU A 124 3.23 10.37 -4.60
N LEU A 125 3.60 11.16 -5.60
CA LEU A 125 4.98 11.64 -5.75
C LEU A 125 5.39 12.52 -4.58
N TYR A 126 4.52 13.43 -4.14
CA TYR A 126 4.77 14.25 -2.95
C TYR A 126 4.97 13.40 -1.69
N ILE A 127 4.10 12.41 -1.44
CA ILE A 127 4.24 11.48 -0.31
C ILE A 127 5.58 10.77 -0.37
N VAL A 128 5.91 10.19 -1.51
CA VAL A 128 7.11 9.37 -1.63
C VAL A 128 8.37 10.23 -1.52
N ILE A 129 8.38 11.46 -2.06
CA ILE A 129 9.48 12.43 -1.84
C ILE A 129 9.65 12.69 -0.35
N HIS A 130 8.56 12.94 0.38
CA HIS A 130 8.64 13.23 1.80
C HIS A 130 9.21 12.05 2.61
N ILE A 131 8.72 10.84 2.33
CA ILE A 131 9.22 9.62 2.96
C ILE A 131 10.70 9.42 2.63
N THR A 132 11.08 9.58 1.36
CA THR A 132 12.46 9.43 0.87
C THR A 132 13.39 10.40 1.59
N ASN A 133 13.02 11.68 1.66
CA ASN A 133 13.81 12.72 2.30
C ASN A 133 13.96 12.48 3.80
N TYR A 134 12.89 12.04 4.47
CA TYR A 134 12.96 11.67 5.88
C TYR A 134 13.94 10.52 6.13
N LEU A 135 13.83 9.44 5.34
CA LEU A 135 14.69 8.26 5.49
C LEU A 135 16.16 8.60 5.19
N ASN A 136 16.42 9.38 4.14
CA ASN A 136 17.76 9.83 3.78
C ASN A 136 18.38 10.72 4.86
N THR A 137 17.63 11.69 5.39
CA THR A 137 18.10 12.60 6.46
C THR A 137 18.47 11.82 7.72
N ASN A 138 17.72 10.77 8.04
CA ASN A 138 17.97 9.90 9.18
C ASN A 138 18.96 8.75 8.89
N LYS A 139 19.55 8.69 7.68
CA LYS A 139 20.47 7.63 7.25
C LYS A 139 19.87 6.22 7.36
N ILE A 140 18.55 6.10 7.16
CA ILE A 140 17.85 4.83 7.13
C ILE A 140 17.90 4.29 5.70
N VAL A 141 18.55 3.14 5.54
CA VAL A 141 18.66 2.48 4.23
C VAL A 141 17.29 1.90 3.86
N TRP A 142 16.82 2.25 2.68
CA TRP A 142 15.57 1.75 2.12
C TRP A 142 15.63 1.80 0.58
N SER A 143 14.74 1.09 -0.08
CA SER A 143 14.57 1.15 -1.53
C SER A 143 13.27 0.46 -1.93
N ALA A 144 12.50 1.07 -2.84
CA ALA A 144 11.32 0.46 -3.41
C ALA A 144 11.65 -0.83 -4.20
N ARG A 145 10.64 -1.69 -4.37
CA ARG A 145 10.73 -3.03 -4.97
C ARG A 145 9.55 -3.28 -5.90
N GLY A 146 9.69 -4.28 -6.77
CA GLY A 146 8.67 -4.64 -7.76
C GLY A 146 8.70 -3.70 -8.96
N SER A 147 7.56 -3.54 -9.64
CA SER A 147 7.49 -2.79 -10.90
C SER A 147 7.86 -1.32 -10.78
N SER A 148 7.90 -0.74 -9.58
CA SER A 148 8.38 0.63 -9.38
C SER A 148 9.80 0.85 -9.90
N SER A 149 10.65 -0.19 -9.94
CA SER A 149 12.00 -0.09 -10.48
C SER A 149 12.07 0.23 -11.97
N ALA A 150 10.97 0.07 -12.70
CA ALA A 150 10.89 0.43 -14.12
C ALA A 150 10.68 1.94 -14.35
N SER A 151 10.35 2.73 -13.32
CA SER A 151 10.17 4.17 -13.45
C SER A 151 11.51 4.91 -13.31
N TYR A 152 11.86 5.68 -14.34
CA TYR A 152 13.04 6.54 -14.31
C TYR A 152 12.84 7.77 -13.42
N VAL A 153 11.62 8.30 -13.32
CA VAL A 153 11.30 9.39 -12.37
C VAL A 153 11.56 8.95 -10.93
N LEU A 154 11.12 7.74 -10.56
CA LEU A 154 11.36 7.22 -9.21
C LEU A 154 12.86 6.94 -8.93
N TYR A 155 13.63 6.55 -9.95
CA TYR A 155 15.09 6.41 -9.85
C TYR A 155 15.79 7.77 -9.58
N VAL A 156 15.39 8.80 -10.31
CA VAL A 156 15.92 10.16 -10.17
C VAL A 156 15.62 10.73 -8.78
N LEU A 157 14.40 10.48 -8.27
CA LEU A 157 13.99 10.84 -6.91
C LEU A 157 14.71 10.04 -5.81
N GLY A 158 15.50 9.03 -6.15
CA GLY A 158 16.24 8.22 -5.19
C GLY A 158 15.39 7.18 -4.44
N ILE A 159 14.21 6.88 -4.94
CA ILE A 159 13.26 5.92 -4.35
C ILE A 159 13.75 4.48 -4.57
N HIS A 160 14.46 4.26 -5.67
CA HIS A 160 15.26 3.06 -5.91
C HIS A 160 16.59 3.43 -6.57
N HIS A 161 17.47 2.43 -6.66
CA HIS A 161 18.85 2.60 -7.14
C HIS A 161 19.14 1.83 -8.43
N ILE A 162 18.09 1.35 -9.10
CA ILE A 162 18.17 0.71 -10.42
C ILE A 162 17.91 1.79 -11.47
N ASP A 163 18.88 2.03 -12.34
CA ASP A 163 18.74 2.94 -13.48
C ASP A 163 17.89 2.27 -14.57
N SER A 164 16.59 2.56 -14.56
CA SER A 164 15.63 1.95 -15.50
C SER A 164 15.90 2.33 -16.96
N PHE A 165 16.57 3.45 -17.21
CA PHE A 165 16.93 3.86 -18.56
C PHE A 165 18.14 3.05 -19.06
N LEU A 166 19.17 2.90 -18.23
CA LEU A 166 20.36 2.10 -18.57
C LEU A 166 20.01 0.63 -18.85
N TYR A 167 19.08 0.06 -18.10
CA TYR A 167 18.65 -1.33 -18.25
C TYR A 167 17.46 -1.51 -19.21
N ASP A 168 17.06 -0.44 -19.91
CA ASP A 168 15.94 -0.46 -20.88
C ASP A 168 14.65 -1.10 -20.31
N LEU A 169 14.32 -0.75 -19.06
CA LEU A 169 13.12 -1.25 -18.41
C LEU A 169 11.89 -0.52 -18.96
N ASP A 170 10.86 -1.30 -19.31
CA ASP A 170 9.61 -0.78 -19.87
C ASP A 170 8.78 -0.07 -18.78
N PRO A 171 8.53 1.25 -18.91
CA PRO A 171 7.76 2.00 -17.91
C PRO A 171 6.30 1.52 -17.80
N THR A 172 5.77 0.86 -18.83
CA THR A 172 4.39 0.34 -18.84
C THR A 172 4.18 -0.76 -17.80
N GLU A 173 5.23 -1.48 -17.39
CA GLU A 173 5.16 -2.46 -16.29
C GLU A 173 4.73 -1.82 -14.97
N PHE A 174 5.10 -0.55 -14.75
CA PHE A 174 4.71 0.23 -13.58
C PHE A 174 3.35 0.88 -13.77
N PHE A 175 3.19 1.68 -14.82
CA PHE A 175 2.00 2.53 -14.96
C PHE A 175 0.74 1.77 -15.38
N LYS A 176 0.88 0.65 -16.10
CA LYS A 176 -0.22 -0.20 -16.60
C LYS A 176 -1.40 0.60 -17.19
N ILE A 177 -1.07 1.68 -17.92
CA ILE A 177 -2.06 2.48 -18.65
C ILE A 177 -2.37 1.72 -19.93
N VAL A 178 -3.51 1.03 -19.94
CA VAL A 178 -4.10 0.34 -21.10
C VAL A 178 -5.25 1.17 -21.63
#